data_AF-A0A7X6J8Z0-F1
#
_entry.id   AF-A0A7X6J8Z0-F1
#
_cell.length_a   1.000
_cell.length_b   1.000
_cell.length_c   1.000
_cell.angle_alpha   90.00
_cell.angle_beta   90.00
_cell.angle_gamma   90.00
#
_symmetry.space_group_name_H-M   'P 1'
#
loop_
_entity.id
_entity.type
_entity.pdbx_description
1 polymer ?
#
loop_
_entity_poly.entity_id
_entity_poly.type
_entity_poly.pdbx_seq_one_letter_code
_entity_poly.pdbx_strand_id
1 'polypeptide(L)'
;MPIDPASVKSAPIFIHSSFRTSSTWLWGRFRRLPEAWAYCEIFHEALKSMTVDQARGMNYRDGVWNSRHPPSAPYFFEFVPLFEAEGGIATYDSSMAYERFIPEAGLDGILSASERAHIDALVENANSLGRRAVLTDTRTLGRARAIKSAYSSPSVLLVRNLFHQWSSYSSQALAGNPYFIEMTDRIVRMAGHDEFSRSLDQWYSDRKVACDDTAMFKTFLIHHLYLYAHAFDAVDTVLDVNEIARDDALRRNKENELLTLTGLSVDLSDAQAQFTMADLNIDNIREFVDDIEQWMKRVASSGSSLAGCQFVERLKKEALEELDKFLFYTAGTKKHYVSLLKKGEDSAYGHVARLSQECSEVKSELMANKRQVESLTSQLAESSDELLRAKEQVQAVLDSSSWRLTWPLRFTKKIFAKRD
;
A
#
# COMPACT_ATOMS: atom_id res chain seq x y z
N MET A 1 -26.90 38.38 10.45
CA MET A 1 -25.94 39.38 10.95
C MET A 1 -24.98 39.72 9.81
N PRO A 2 -24.60 40.99 9.59
CA PRO A 2 -23.57 41.31 8.62
C PRO A 2 -22.23 40.77 9.13
N ILE A 3 -21.54 39.97 8.30
CA ILE A 3 -20.24 39.39 8.62
C ILE A 3 -19.20 40.51 8.54
N ASP A 4 -18.44 40.72 9.62
CA ASP A 4 -17.31 41.65 9.66
C ASP A 4 -16.24 41.20 8.64
N PRO A 5 -15.86 42.02 7.65
CA PRO A 5 -14.82 41.69 6.68
C PRO A 5 -13.46 41.33 7.29
N ALA A 6 -13.15 41.81 8.50
CA ALA A 6 -11.96 41.41 9.24
C ALA A 6 -12.06 39.98 9.81
N SER A 7 -13.26 39.51 10.16
CA SER A 7 -13.51 38.14 10.63
C SER A 7 -13.37 37.09 9.52
N VAL A 8 -13.67 37.46 8.26
CA VAL A 8 -13.52 36.56 7.10
C VAL A 8 -12.05 36.26 6.80
N LYS A 9 -11.14 37.20 7.10
CA LYS A 9 -9.69 37.03 6.85
C LYS A 9 -8.98 36.13 7.88
N SER A 10 -9.56 35.91 9.06
CA SER A 10 -8.95 35.13 10.14
C SER A 10 -9.52 33.71 10.31
N ALA A 11 -10.71 33.45 9.78
CA ALA A 11 -11.31 32.10 9.83
C ALA A 11 -10.50 31.12 8.96
N PRO A 12 -10.14 29.91 9.45
CA PRO A 12 -9.48 28.91 8.63
C PRO A 12 -10.34 28.47 7.43
N ILE A 13 -9.72 27.79 6.47
CA ILE A 13 -10.41 27.09 5.38
C ILE A 13 -10.15 25.60 5.58
N PHE A 14 -11.21 24.79 5.61
CA PHE A 14 -11.09 23.34 5.72
C PHE A 14 -11.27 22.65 4.36
N ILE A 15 -10.39 21.70 4.06
CA ILE A 15 -10.49 20.84 2.89
C ILE A 15 -10.60 19.40 3.37
N HIS A 16 -11.81 18.85 3.27
CA HIS A 16 -12.14 17.48 3.60
C HIS A 16 -11.93 16.60 2.38
N SER A 17 -11.30 15.45 2.57
CA SER A 17 -10.97 14.54 1.47
C SER A 17 -10.87 13.10 1.97
N SER A 18 -10.84 12.12 1.07
CA SER A 18 -10.31 10.80 1.39
C SER A 18 -8.91 10.63 0.80
N PHE A 19 -8.19 9.56 1.14
CA PHE A 19 -6.93 9.27 0.48
C PHE A 19 -7.14 9.11 -1.03
N ARG A 20 -6.17 9.62 -1.80
CA ARG A 20 -6.12 9.52 -3.26
C ARG A 20 -7.27 10.24 -4.00
N THR A 21 -7.89 11.27 -3.41
CA THR A 21 -8.81 12.19 -4.09
C THR A 21 -8.13 13.42 -4.70
N SER A 22 -6.80 13.42 -4.84
CA SER A 22 -6.02 14.59 -5.27
C SER A 22 -5.99 15.75 -4.27
N SER A 23 -6.17 15.46 -2.97
CA SER A 23 -6.07 16.44 -1.87
C SER A 23 -4.74 17.18 -1.85
N THR A 24 -3.63 16.49 -2.07
CA THR A 24 -2.29 17.11 -2.17
C THR A 24 -2.17 18.06 -3.36
N TRP A 25 -2.83 17.78 -4.49
CA TRP A 25 -2.84 18.70 -5.63
C TRP A 25 -3.58 19.99 -5.26
N LEU A 26 -4.79 19.88 -4.71
CA LEU A 26 -5.60 21.03 -4.30
C LEU A 26 -4.89 21.84 -3.21
N TRP A 27 -4.36 21.18 -2.18
CA TRP A 27 -3.50 21.80 -1.16
C TRP A 27 -2.34 22.58 -1.80
N GLY A 28 -1.65 21.99 -2.78
CA GLY A 28 -0.59 22.65 -3.52
C GLY A 28 -1.05 23.89 -4.29
N ARG A 29 -2.30 23.94 -4.75
CA ARG A 29 -2.90 25.13 -5.37
C ARG A 29 -3.03 26.26 -4.35
N PHE A 30 -3.53 25.98 -3.15
CA PHE A 30 -3.62 26.95 -2.05
C PHE A 30 -2.24 27.38 -1.54
N ARG A 31 -1.31 26.43 -1.38
CA ARG A 31 0.05 26.68 -0.86
C ARG A 31 0.83 27.73 -1.65
N ARG A 32 0.54 27.87 -2.95
CA ARG A 32 1.20 28.86 -3.82
C ARG A 32 0.67 30.29 -3.66
N LEU A 33 -0.44 30.47 -2.96
CA LEU A 33 -1.02 31.79 -2.73
C LEU A 33 -0.28 32.48 -1.58
N PRO A 34 0.25 33.70 -1.77
CA PRO A 34 0.98 34.42 -0.73
C PRO A 34 0.13 34.73 0.51
N GLU A 35 -1.20 34.77 0.37
CA GLU A 35 -2.17 35.02 1.42
C GLU A 35 -2.46 33.78 2.28
N ALA A 36 -2.06 32.58 1.83
CA ALA A 36 -2.36 31.32 2.49
C ALA A 36 -1.16 30.73 3.25
N TRP A 37 -1.46 30.09 4.38
CA TRP A 37 -0.57 29.18 5.07
C TRP A 37 -1.25 27.80 5.11
N ALA A 38 -0.83 26.91 4.20
CA ALA A 38 -1.55 25.68 3.91
C ALA A 38 -0.90 24.48 4.59
N TYR A 39 -1.56 23.92 5.60
CA TYR A 39 -1.14 22.69 6.26
C TYR A 39 -1.74 21.47 5.55
N CYS A 40 -0.92 20.43 5.35
CA CYS A 40 -1.35 19.16 4.77
C CYS A 40 -1.30 18.04 5.81
N GLU A 41 -2.36 17.24 5.87
CA GLU A 41 -2.58 16.13 6.80
C GLU A 41 -2.40 16.57 8.27
N ILE A 42 -3.24 17.52 8.72
CA ILE A 42 -3.20 18.12 10.07
C ILE A 42 -3.37 17.12 11.24
N PHE A 43 -3.84 15.91 10.98
CA PHE A 43 -4.02 14.80 11.90
C PHE A 43 -3.09 13.62 11.59
N HIS A 44 -2.08 13.78 10.74
CA HIS A 44 -1.14 12.71 10.39
C HIS A 44 -0.33 12.22 11.61
N GLU A 45 -0.26 10.91 11.79
CA GLU A 45 0.37 10.24 12.94
C GLU A 45 1.83 10.67 13.19
N ALA A 46 2.56 10.96 12.11
CA ALA A 46 3.94 11.41 12.16
C ALA A 46 4.12 12.73 12.91
N LEU A 47 3.10 13.60 12.97
CA LEU A 47 3.17 14.90 13.66
C LEU A 47 3.41 14.75 15.17
N LYS A 48 3.23 13.56 15.76
CA LYS A 48 3.52 13.33 17.18
C LYS A 48 5.01 13.42 17.52
N SER A 49 5.88 12.99 16.61
CA SER A 49 7.31 12.82 16.88
C SER A 49 8.21 13.36 15.78
N MET A 50 7.62 13.99 14.74
CA MET A 50 8.39 14.52 13.62
C MET A 50 9.33 15.62 14.09
N THR A 51 10.60 15.48 13.75
CA THR A 51 11.63 16.51 13.99
C THR A 51 11.67 17.52 12.83
N VAL A 52 12.26 18.68 13.08
CA VAL A 52 12.48 19.71 12.05
C VAL A 52 13.27 19.15 10.85
N ASP A 53 14.30 18.34 11.11
CA ASP A 53 15.13 17.76 10.06
C ASP A 53 14.36 16.74 9.21
N GLN A 54 13.53 15.90 9.83
CA GLN A 54 12.64 14.98 9.11
C GLN A 54 11.64 15.74 8.24
N ALA A 55 11.02 16.80 8.76
CA ALA A 55 10.06 17.61 8.02
C ALA A 55 10.69 18.33 6.82
N ARG A 56 11.93 18.80 6.96
CA ARG A 56 12.71 19.41 5.86
C ARG A 56 13.21 18.36 4.86
N GLY A 57 13.52 17.16 5.33
CA GLY A 57 14.03 16.05 4.52
C GLY A 57 12.97 15.27 3.75
N MET A 58 11.68 15.33 4.16
CA MET A 58 10.55 14.74 3.44
C MET A 58 10.21 15.53 2.16
N ASN A 59 11.14 15.47 1.21
CA ASN A 59 11.00 16.04 -0.11
C ASN A 59 10.55 14.97 -1.13
N TYR A 60 10.01 15.42 -2.25
CA TYR A 60 9.51 14.55 -3.32
C TYR A 60 10.62 14.02 -4.25
N ARG A 61 11.88 14.43 -4.05
CA ARG A 61 12.97 14.26 -5.03
C ARG A 61 13.80 13.00 -4.80
N ASP A 62 13.83 12.45 -3.58
CA ASP A 62 14.85 11.47 -3.22
C ASP A 62 14.45 10.01 -3.41
N GLY A 63 13.34 9.71 -4.10
CA GLY A 63 12.92 8.33 -4.42
C GLY A 63 12.49 7.48 -3.22
N VAL A 64 12.59 8.01 -1.99
CA VAL A 64 12.19 7.34 -0.74
C VAL A 64 10.66 7.34 -0.56
N TRP A 65 9.91 8.26 -1.21
CA TRP A 65 8.46 8.41 -1.08
C TRP A 65 7.75 8.46 -2.45
N ASN A 66 7.33 7.30 -2.98
CA ASN A 66 6.68 7.18 -4.29
C ASN A 66 5.15 7.43 -4.26
N SER A 67 4.74 8.62 -3.82
CA SER A 67 3.32 8.97 -3.71
C SER A 67 2.70 9.57 -4.99
N ARG A 68 3.49 9.69 -6.07
CA ARG A 68 3.13 10.26 -7.38
C ARG A 68 2.67 11.74 -7.34
N HIS A 69 3.11 12.49 -6.35
CA HIS A 69 2.82 13.93 -6.25
C HIS A 69 3.77 14.75 -7.13
N PRO A 70 3.34 15.92 -7.64
CA PRO A 70 4.24 16.83 -8.35
C PRO A 70 5.35 17.34 -7.42
N PRO A 71 6.53 17.71 -7.95
CA PRO A 71 7.62 18.29 -7.17
C PRO A 71 7.14 19.54 -6.43
N SER A 72 7.27 19.58 -5.11
CA SER A 72 7.02 20.78 -4.30
C SER A 72 7.98 20.85 -3.11
N ALA A 73 7.91 21.94 -2.33
CA ALA A 73 8.63 22.05 -1.07
C ALA A 73 8.21 20.92 -0.11
N PRO A 74 9.01 20.60 0.93
CA PRO A 74 8.75 19.46 1.80
C PRO A 74 7.32 19.43 2.34
N TYR A 75 6.76 18.22 2.48
CA TYR A 75 5.32 18.00 2.67
C TYR A 75 4.78 18.58 3.98
N PHE A 76 5.58 18.53 5.05
CA PHE A 76 5.22 19.00 6.39
C PHE A 76 5.93 20.31 6.77
N PHE A 77 6.44 21.06 5.79
CA PHE A 77 7.25 22.25 6.06
C PHE A 77 6.50 23.32 6.87
N GLU A 78 5.20 23.49 6.63
CA GLU A 78 4.35 24.48 7.29
C GLU A 78 4.20 24.23 8.81
N PHE A 79 4.49 23.03 9.29
CA PHE A 79 4.46 22.66 10.70
C PHE A 79 5.76 22.98 11.44
N VAL A 80 6.86 23.28 10.73
CA VAL A 80 8.19 23.52 11.35
C VAL A 80 8.16 24.55 12.49
N PRO A 81 7.43 25.68 12.40
CA PRO A 81 7.35 26.64 13.51
C PRO A 81 6.70 26.11 14.79
N LEU A 82 5.99 24.98 14.72
CA LEU A 82 5.23 24.38 15.81
C LEU A 82 5.90 23.15 16.42
N PHE A 83 7.02 22.70 15.87
CA PHE A 83 7.74 21.57 16.43
C PHE A 83 8.52 21.98 17.68
N GLU A 84 8.42 21.14 18.71
CA GLU A 84 9.25 21.22 19.90
C GLU A 84 10.71 20.85 19.57
N ALA A 85 11.63 21.22 20.47
CA ALA A 85 13.07 20.95 20.29
C ALA A 85 13.36 19.47 20.00
N GLU A 86 12.66 18.56 20.68
CA GLU A 86 12.83 17.11 20.52
C GLU A 86 11.91 16.48 19.48
N GLY A 87 11.20 17.31 18.72
CA GLY A 87 10.22 16.90 17.71
C GLY A 87 8.79 16.77 18.25
N GLY A 88 7.85 16.72 17.32
CA GLY A 88 6.43 16.67 17.60
C GLY A 88 5.82 18.03 17.88
N ILE A 89 4.49 18.11 17.80
CA ILE A 89 3.72 19.31 18.14
C ILE A 89 3.10 19.12 19.52
N ALA A 90 3.29 20.06 20.45
CA ALA A 90 2.84 19.92 21.84
C ALA A 90 1.33 19.63 21.98
N THR A 91 0.51 20.27 21.13
CA THR A 91 -0.96 20.09 21.14
C THR A 91 -1.43 18.80 20.44
N TYR A 92 -0.52 18.04 19.82
CA TYR A 92 -0.87 16.85 19.05
C TYR A 92 -0.98 15.60 19.94
N ASP A 93 -2.14 14.96 19.84
CA ASP A 93 -2.47 13.69 20.48
C ASP A 93 -2.61 12.61 19.40
N SER A 94 -1.86 11.52 19.53
CA SER A 94 -1.84 10.44 18.55
C SER A 94 -3.21 9.81 18.28
N SER A 95 -4.11 9.83 19.26
CA SER A 95 -5.47 9.31 19.09
C SER A 95 -6.31 10.10 18.08
N MET A 96 -5.86 11.30 17.67
CA MET A 96 -6.48 12.04 16.58
C MET A 96 -6.23 11.41 15.20
N ALA A 97 -5.21 10.57 15.03
CA ALA A 97 -4.92 10.01 13.72
C ALA A 97 -6.00 9.00 13.29
N TYR A 98 -6.42 8.11 14.20
CA TYR A 98 -7.30 6.98 13.85
C TYR A 98 -8.39 6.70 14.88
N GLU A 99 -8.06 6.66 16.17
CA GLU A 99 -8.97 6.31 17.26
C GLU A 99 -10.19 7.23 17.28
N ARG A 100 -9.96 8.53 17.07
CA ARG A 100 -11.01 9.55 17.02
C ARG A 100 -11.41 9.94 15.61
N PHE A 101 -11.04 9.15 14.57
CA PHE A 101 -11.34 9.46 13.17
C PHE A 101 -12.81 9.83 12.98
N ILE A 102 -13.69 9.05 13.61
CA ILE A 102 -15.06 9.46 13.95
C ILE A 102 -15.05 9.90 15.42
N PRO A 103 -15.66 11.03 15.79
CA PRO A 103 -15.80 11.42 17.19
C PRO A 103 -16.42 10.31 18.05
N GLU A 104 -16.11 10.28 19.35
CA GLU A 104 -16.55 9.22 20.27
C GLU A 104 -18.08 9.02 20.29
N ALA A 105 -18.84 10.10 20.11
CA ALA A 105 -20.31 10.08 20.05
C ALA A 105 -20.86 9.83 18.62
N GLY A 106 -20.05 9.33 17.69
CA GLY A 106 -20.41 9.13 16.29
C GLY A 106 -20.21 10.37 15.42
N LEU A 107 -20.71 10.34 14.18
CA LEU A 107 -20.54 11.43 13.19
C LEU A 107 -21.16 12.78 13.62
N ASP A 108 -22.13 12.77 14.53
CA ASP A 108 -22.75 13.97 15.11
C ASP A 108 -22.08 14.40 16.43
N GLY A 109 -21.02 13.70 16.83
CA GLY A 109 -20.23 14.06 18.00
C GLY A 109 -19.44 15.36 17.80
N ILE A 110 -18.79 15.79 18.88
CA ILE A 110 -18.00 17.02 18.92
C ILE A 110 -16.52 16.71 18.92
N LEU A 111 -15.70 17.67 18.45
CA LEU A 111 -14.25 17.59 18.60
C LEU A 111 -13.87 17.54 20.08
N SER A 112 -12.88 16.71 20.40
CA SER A 112 -12.24 16.70 21.71
C SER A 112 -11.51 18.02 22.00
N ALA A 113 -11.19 18.26 23.27
CA ALA A 113 -10.44 19.45 23.68
C ALA A 113 -9.05 19.50 23.02
N SER A 114 -8.37 18.35 22.91
CA SER A 114 -7.07 18.26 22.24
C SER A 114 -7.19 18.57 20.75
N GLU A 115 -8.21 18.05 20.04
CA GLU A 115 -8.38 18.30 18.59
C GLU A 115 -8.58 19.80 18.31
N ARG A 116 -9.36 20.48 19.16
CA ARG A 116 -9.53 21.94 19.07
C ARG A 116 -8.22 22.66 19.36
N ALA A 117 -7.54 22.34 20.46
CA ALA A 117 -6.27 22.97 20.80
C ALA A 117 -5.21 22.78 19.70
N HIS A 118 -5.23 21.63 19.01
CA HIS A 118 -4.36 21.39 17.87
C HIS A 118 -4.71 22.30 16.68
N ILE A 119 -5.97 22.31 16.24
CA ILE A 119 -6.43 23.18 15.16
C ILE A 119 -6.18 24.66 15.48
N ASP A 120 -6.51 25.09 16.70
CA ASP A 120 -6.36 26.47 17.15
C ASP A 120 -4.89 26.90 17.08
N ALA A 121 -3.94 26.06 17.51
CA ALA A 121 -2.52 26.34 17.38
C ALA A 121 -2.06 26.50 15.91
N LEU A 122 -2.58 25.69 14.98
CA LEU A 122 -2.30 25.82 13.55
C LEU A 122 -2.82 27.17 13.00
N VAL A 123 -4.03 27.55 13.41
CA VAL A 123 -4.69 28.79 13.01
C VAL A 123 -3.98 30.01 13.57
N GLU A 124 -3.64 30.00 14.86
CA GLU A 124 -2.90 31.07 15.54
C GLU A 124 -1.53 31.29 14.90
N ASN A 125 -0.80 30.22 14.58
CA ASN A 125 0.48 30.34 13.88
C ASN A 125 0.33 31.01 12.50
N ALA A 126 -0.64 30.58 11.69
CA ALA A 126 -0.88 31.19 10.38
C ALA A 126 -1.27 32.68 10.51
N ASN A 127 -2.17 33.00 11.44
CA ASN A 127 -2.61 34.37 11.71
C ASN A 127 -1.45 35.27 12.19
N SER A 128 -0.54 34.73 13.01
CA SER A 128 0.67 35.44 13.47
C SER A 128 1.59 35.85 12.31
N LEU A 129 1.54 35.09 11.20
CA LEU A 129 2.28 35.36 9.97
C LEU A 129 1.48 36.26 9.00
N GLY A 130 0.32 36.77 9.41
CA GLY A 130 -0.55 37.59 8.58
C GLY A 130 -1.20 36.82 7.41
N ARG A 131 -1.28 35.49 7.52
CA ARG A 131 -1.79 34.59 6.49
C ARG A 131 -3.00 33.81 6.97
N ARG A 132 -3.85 33.40 6.04
CA ARG A 132 -5.02 32.59 6.32
C ARG A 132 -4.65 31.12 6.38
N ALA A 133 -5.05 30.43 7.45
CA ALA A 133 -4.86 28.99 7.56
C ALA A 133 -5.72 28.24 6.54
N VAL A 134 -5.10 27.31 5.80
CA VAL A 134 -5.80 26.30 4.98
C VAL A 134 -5.44 24.94 5.54
N LEU A 135 -6.43 24.18 5.97
CA LEU A 135 -6.28 22.94 6.71
C LEU A 135 -6.83 21.78 5.88
N THR A 136 -5.94 20.93 5.37
CA THR A 136 -6.31 19.76 4.55
C THR A 136 -5.97 18.48 5.28
N ASP A 137 -6.87 17.51 5.32
CA ASP A 137 -6.55 16.14 5.76
C ASP A 137 -7.59 15.14 5.26
N THR A 138 -7.13 13.93 4.97
CA THR A 138 -7.94 12.75 4.70
C THR A 138 -8.77 12.29 5.92
N ARG A 139 -8.23 12.48 7.12
CA ARG A 139 -8.81 12.16 8.43
C ARG A 139 -9.82 13.18 8.93
N THR A 140 -9.92 14.34 8.29
CA THR A 140 -11.01 15.27 8.61
C THR A 140 -12.37 14.78 8.12
N LEU A 141 -12.41 13.79 7.21
CA LEU A 141 -13.64 13.31 6.59
C LEU A 141 -14.65 12.74 7.62
N GLY A 142 -14.19 11.92 8.57
CA GLY A 142 -15.03 11.42 9.68
C GLY A 142 -15.41 12.47 10.72
N ARG A 143 -14.87 13.69 10.61
CA ARG A 143 -15.07 14.80 11.55
C ARG A 143 -15.68 16.04 10.92
N ALA A 144 -16.09 15.99 9.65
CA ALA A 144 -16.51 17.18 8.92
C ALA A 144 -17.62 17.95 9.65
N ARG A 145 -18.63 17.25 10.20
CA ARG A 145 -19.70 17.83 11.03
C ARG A 145 -19.18 18.42 12.34
N ALA A 146 -18.33 17.69 13.06
CA ALA A 146 -17.72 18.17 14.30
C ALA A 146 -16.88 19.43 14.10
N ILE A 147 -16.13 19.48 13.00
CA ILE A 147 -15.35 20.66 12.57
C ILE A 147 -16.29 21.81 12.22
N LYS A 148 -17.32 21.59 11.40
CA LYS A 148 -18.29 22.62 11.02
C LYS A 148 -19.02 23.22 12.22
N SER A 149 -19.34 22.38 13.21
CA SER A 149 -19.97 22.82 14.46
C SER A 149 -19.01 23.66 15.32
N ALA A 150 -17.73 23.29 15.38
CA ALA A 150 -16.72 24.01 16.16
C ALA A 150 -16.25 25.31 15.48
N TYR A 151 -16.19 25.33 14.15
CA TYR A 151 -15.63 26.43 13.36
C TYR A 151 -16.64 26.89 12.31
N SER A 152 -17.11 28.13 12.40
CA SER A 152 -17.91 28.80 11.35
C SER A 152 -17.02 29.23 10.17
N SER A 153 -16.35 28.26 9.56
CA SER A 153 -15.30 28.44 8.56
C SER A 153 -15.73 27.92 7.19
N PRO A 154 -15.21 28.50 6.10
CA PRO A 154 -15.32 27.91 4.78
C PRO A 154 -14.82 26.47 4.73
N SER A 155 -15.58 25.60 4.07
CA SER A 155 -15.33 24.17 4.04
C SER A 155 -15.61 23.58 2.66
N VAL A 156 -14.67 22.80 2.15
CA VAL A 156 -14.69 22.17 0.82
C VAL A 156 -14.61 20.66 0.99
N LEU A 157 -15.52 19.92 0.36
CA LEU A 157 -15.40 18.46 0.21
C LEU A 157 -14.79 18.14 -1.16
N LEU A 158 -13.60 17.53 -1.17
CA LEU A 158 -12.93 17.06 -2.36
C LEU A 158 -13.24 15.58 -2.62
N VAL A 159 -13.87 15.30 -3.75
CA VAL A 159 -14.22 13.94 -4.17
C VAL A 159 -13.58 13.55 -5.50
N ARG A 160 -13.51 12.23 -5.69
CA ARG A 160 -13.06 11.56 -6.91
C ARG A 160 -13.88 10.29 -7.06
N ASN A 161 -14.13 9.85 -8.28
CA ASN A 161 -14.81 8.58 -8.56
C ASN A 161 -14.20 7.44 -7.71
N LEU A 162 -15.06 6.75 -6.95
CA LEU A 162 -14.62 5.78 -5.94
C LEU A 162 -13.92 4.56 -6.56
N PHE A 163 -14.32 4.15 -7.76
CA PHE A 163 -13.61 3.09 -8.47
C PHE A 163 -12.20 3.54 -8.89
N HIS A 164 -12.06 4.78 -9.38
CA HIS A 164 -10.74 5.34 -9.70
C HIS A 164 -9.84 5.48 -8.46
N GLN A 165 -10.43 5.79 -7.30
CA GLN A 165 -9.72 5.79 -6.01
C GLN A 165 -9.22 4.38 -5.68
N TRP A 166 -10.08 3.36 -5.75
CA TRP A 166 -9.70 1.97 -5.52
C TRP A 166 -8.61 1.48 -6.49
N SER A 167 -8.71 1.85 -7.78
CA SER A 167 -7.65 1.60 -8.75
C SER A 167 -6.32 2.23 -8.33
N SER A 168 -6.34 3.41 -7.70
CA SER A 168 -5.12 4.03 -7.18
C SER A 168 -4.58 3.30 -5.96
N TYR A 169 -5.43 2.74 -5.11
CA TYR A 169 -5.01 1.94 -3.94
C TYR A 169 -4.39 0.63 -4.41
N SER A 170 -5.07 -0.06 -5.35
CA SER A 170 -4.59 -1.28 -6.00
C SER A 170 -3.23 -1.08 -6.64
N SER A 171 -3.07 -0.03 -7.45
CA SER A 171 -1.78 0.26 -8.10
C SER A 171 -0.65 0.56 -7.10
N GLN A 172 -0.94 1.10 -5.92
CA GLN A 172 0.05 1.33 -4.87
C GLN A 172 0.40 0.03 -4.16
N ALA A 173 -0.60 -0.79 -3.81
CA ALA A 173 -0.39 -2.08 -3.18
C ALA A 173 0.45 -3.02 -4.06
N LEU A 174 0.14 -3.10 -5.35
CA LEU A 174 0.92 -3.85 -6.35
C LEU A 174 2.35 -3.33 -6.53
N ALA A 175 2.59 -2.06 -6.22
CA ALA A 175 3.92 -1.44 -6.22
C ALA A 175 4.66 -1.61 -4.87
N GLY A 176 4.11 -2.40 -3.94
CA GLY A 176 4.70 -2.67 -2.63
C GLY A 176 4.29 -1.67 -1.53
N ASN A 177 3.29 -0.83 -1.77
CA ASN A 177 2.77 0.14 -0.80
C ASN A 177 1.29 -0.14 -0.47
N PRO A 178 1.00 -1.05 0.48
CA PRO A 178 -0.37 -1.40 0.87
C PRO A 178 -1.06 -0.36 1.78
N TYR A 179 -0.37 0.73 2.15
CA TYR A 179 -0.78 1.70 3.18
C TYR A 179 -2.26 2.11 3.10
N PHE A 180 -2.76 2.46 1.91
CA PHE A 180 -4.14 2.96 1.78
C PHE A 180 -5.21 1.90 2.07
N ILE A 181 -4.92 0.64 1.76
CA ILE A 181 -5.81 -0.50 2.05
C ILE A 181 -5.77 -0.82 3.53
N GLU A 182 -4.57 -0.87 4.11
CA GLU A 182 -4.36 -1.06 5.55
C GLU A 182 -5.03 0.04 6.38
N MET A 183 -4.91 1.31 5.97
CA MET A 183 -5.53 2.42 6.67
C MET A 183 -7.05 2.39 6.56
N THR A 184 -7.61 1.96 5.43
CA THR A 184 -9.07 1.80 5.29
C THR A 184 -9.58 0.73 6.26
N ASP A 185 -8.91 -0.42 6.33
CA ASP A 185 -9.27 -1.49 7.26
C ASP A 185 -9.14 -1.02 8.72
N ARG A 186 -8.03 -0.35 9.04
CA ARG A 186 -7.77 0.20 10.37
C ARG A 186 -8.84 1.20 10.80
N ILE A 187 -9.20 2.17 9.95
CA ILE A 187 -10.22 3.18 10.26
C ILE A 187 -11.56 2.50 10.56
N VAL A 188 -12.00 1.56 9.73
CA VAL A 188 -13.27 0.85 9.93
C VAL A 188 -13.28 0.08 11.25
N ARG A 189 -12.19 -0.62 11.58
CA ARG A 189 -12.07 -1.38 12.85
C ARG A 189 -12.03 -0.48 14.07
N MET A 190 -11.33 0.65 13.98
CA MET A 190 -11.18 1.59 15.10
C MET A 190 -12.44 2.43 15.34
N ALA A 191 -13.27 2.61 14.32
CA ALA A 191 -14.59 3.23 14.42
C ALA A 191 -15.66 2.29 15.02
N GLY A 192 -15.29 1.30 15.83
CA GLY A 192 -16.21 0.31 16.39
C GLY A 192 -17.27 0.89 17.35
N HIS A 193 -17.09 2.12 17.84
CA HIS A 193 -18.08 2.87 18.60
C HIS A 193 -19.22 3.40 17.71
N ASP A 194 -18.96 3.65 16.43
CA ASP A 194 -19.97 4.05 15.45
C ASP A 194 -20.79 2.84 14.98
N GLU A 195 -22.11 2.92 15.08
CA GLU A 195 -23.00 1.78 14.79
C GLU A 195 -22.89 1.29 13.34
N PHE A 196 -22.78 2.22 12.38
CA PHE A 196 -22.68 1.89 10.97
C PHE A 196 -21.36 1.17 10.68
N SER A 197 -20.24 1.76 11.12
CA SER A 197 -18.90 1.22 10.94
C SER A 197 -18.72 -0.13 11.64
N ARG A 198 -19.22 -0.28 12.87
CA ARG A 198 -19.25 -1.55 13.60
C ARG A 198 -20.03 -2.63 12.85
N SER A 199 -21.20 -2.28 12.30
CA SER A 199 -22.00 -3.23 11.54
C SER A 199 -21.28 -3.66 10.26
N LEU A 200 -20.60 -2.72 9.61
CA LEU A 200 -19.84 -2.98 8.39
C LEU A 200 -18.65 -3.91 8.66
N ASP A 201 -17.92 -3.65 9.74
CA ASP A 201 -16.80 -4.49 10.19
C ASP A 201 -17.25 -5.93 10.51
N GLN A 202 -18.38 -6.07 11.21
CA GLN A 202 -18.95 -7.39 11.55
C GLN A 202 -19.40 -8.16 10.30
N TRP A 203 -20.04 -7.48 9.35
CA TRP A 203 -20.55 -8.10 8.12
C TRP A 203 -19.43 -8.60 7.21
N TYR A 204 -18.37 -7.81 7.06
CA TYR A 204 -17.18 -8.19 6.27
C TYR A 204 -16.01 -8.55 7.20
N SER A 205 -16.27 -9.34 8.25
CA SER A 205 -15.27 -9.64 9.29
C SER A 205 -14.12 -10.52 8.80
N ASP A 206 -14.35 -11.29 7.74
CA ASP A 206 -13.39 -12.19 7.07
C ASP A 206 -12.62 -11.52 5.92
N ARG A 207 -12.87 -10.23 5.65
CA ARG A 207 -12.17 -9.48 4.60
C ARG A 207 -10.65 -9.55 4.80
N LYS A 208 -9.93 -9.73 3.70
CA LYS A 208 -8.47 -9.68 3.70
C LYS A 208 -8.01 -8.27 3.38
N VAL A 209 -6.95 -7.80 4.04
CA VAL A 209 -6.32 -6.51 3.73
C VAL A 209 -5.50 -6.65 2.45
N ALA A 210 -6.20 -6.70 1.31
CA ALA A 210 -5.62 -6.90 -0.02
C ALA A 210 -6.43 -6.14 -1.09
N CYS A 211 -5.81 -5.79 -2.22
CA CYS A 211 -6.46 -5.04 -3.30
C CYS A 211 -7.42 -5.88 -4.14
N ASP A 212 -7.17 -7.19 -4.22
CA ASP A 212 -7.97 -8.16 -4.98
C ASP A 212 -9.15 -8.73 -4.18
N ASP A 213 -9.23 -8.41 -2.89
CA ASP A 213 -10.29 -8.88 -2.00
C ASP A 213 -11.60 -8.09 -2.20
N THR A 214 -12.65 -8.81 -2.63
CA THR A 214 -13.95 -8.20 -2.91
C THR A 214 -14.63 -7.66 -1.65
N ALA A 215 -14.47 -8.31 -0.50
CA ALA A 215 -15.07 -7.84 0.76
C ALA A 215 -14.40 -6.56 1.25
N MET A 216 -13.08 -6.43 1.05
CA MET A 216 -12.33 -5.21 1.30
C MET A 216 -12.74 -4.07 0.37
N PHE A 217 -12.95 -4.35 -0.93
CA PHE A 217 -13.47 -3.33 -1.86
C PHE A 217 -14.89 -2.89 -1.50
N LYS A 218 -15.80 -3.82 -1.13
CA LYS A 218 -17.15 -3.48 -0.62
C LYS A 218 -17.06 -2.61 0.63
N THR A 219 -16.20 -2.98 1.58
CA THR A 219 -15.96 -2.21 2.81
C THR A 219 -15.48 -0.80 2.49
N PHE A 220 -14.50 -0.66 1.59
CA PHE A 220 -14.04 0.64 1.09
C PHE A 220 -15.19 1.46 0.50
N LEU A 221 -15.92 0.90 -0.48
CA LEU A 221 -16.95 1.62 -1.21
C LEU A 221 -18.07 2.09 -0.27
N ILE A 222 -18.59 1.19 0.58
CA ILE A 222 -19.69 1.47 1.49
C ILE A 222 -19.29 2.49 2.56
N HIS A 223 -18.11 2.31 3.18
CA HIS A 223 -17.65 3.23 4.22
C HIS A 223 -17.45 4.65 3.66
N HIS A 224 -16.90 4.78 2.45
CA HIS A 224 -16.74 6.10 1.83
C HIS A 224 -18.07 6.75 1.47
N LEU A 225 -19.05 5.99 0.95
CA LEU A 225 -20.39 6.50 0.67
C LEU A 225 -21.07 6.98 1.94
N TYR A 226 -20.94 6.24 3.04
CA TYR A 226 -21.41 6.66 4.36
C TYR A 226 -20.77 7.99 4.79
N LEU A 227 -19.43 8.06 4.81
CA LEU A 227 -18.73 9.27 5.23
C LEU A 227 -19.02 10.48 4.33
N TYR A 228 -19.09 10.29 3.01
CA TYR A 228 -19.40 11.37 2.08
C TYR A 228 -20.83 11.90 2.22
N ALA A 229 -21.82 11.05 2.56
CA ALA A 229 -23.19 11.51 2.77
C ALA A 229 -23.26 12.51 3.93
N HIS A 230 -22.54 12.22 5.02
CA HIS A 230 -22.51 13.08 6.20
C HIS A 230 -21.59 14.29 6.03
N ALA A 231 -20.45 14.14 5.35
CA ALA A 231 -19.55 15.24 5.07
C ALA A 231 -20.18 16.26 4.11
N PHE A 232 -20.98 15.80 3.14
CA PHE A 232 -21.73 16.68 2.24
C PHE A 232 -22.59 17.69 3.00
N ASP A 233 -23.28 17.25 4.06
CA ASP A 233 -24.14 18.10 4.87
C ASP A 233 -23.37 19.14 5.70
N ALA A 234 -22.06 18.94 5.87
CA ALA A 234 -21.21 19.78 6.71
C ALA A 234 -20.39 20.81 5.92
N VAL A 235 -20.36 20.71 4.59
CA VAL A 235 -19.51 21.56 3.74
C VAL A 235 -20.28 22.65 3.00
N ASP A 236 -19.58 23.71 2.63
CA ASP A 236 -20.16 24.81 1.86
C ASP A 236 -20.11 24.55 0.35
N THR A 237 -19.15 23.74 -0.11
CA THR A 237 -19.05 23.33 -1.51
C THR A 237 -18.39 21.96 -1.69
N VAL A 238 -18.74 21.31 -2.79
CA VAL A 238 -18.10 20.08 -3.26
C VAL A 238 -17.27 20.38 -4.50
N LEU A 239 -16.06 19.84 -4.54
CA LEU A 239 -15.18 19.84 -5.70
C LEU A 239 -14.98 18.39 -6.17
N ASP A 240 -15.51 18.06 -7.34
CA ASP A 240 -15.28 16.77 -7.99
C ASP A 240 -14.12 16.88 -8.98
N VAL A 241 -13.00 16.20 -8.67
CA VAL A 241 -11.78 16.27 -9.49
C VAL A 241 -11.99 15.65 -10.88
N ASN A 242 -12.85 14.64 -10.99
CA ASN A 242 -13.13 14.02 -12.28
C ASN A 242 -13.94 14.96 -13.19
N GLU A 243 -14.87 15.72 -12.63
CA GLU A 243 -15.70 16.65 -13.40
C GLU A 243 -14.90 17.88 -13.85
N ILE A 244 -14.20 18.55 -12.92
CA ILE A 244 -13.45 19.78 -13.26
C ILE A 244 -12.27 19.53 -14.22
N ALA A 245 -11.78 18.29 -14.29
CA ALA A 245 -10.74 17.91 -15.25
C ALA A 245 -11.29 17.67 -16.66
N ARG A 246 -12.62 17.52 -16.82
CA ARG A 246 -13.28 17.22 -18.10
C ARG A 246 -14.10 18.40 -18.64
N ASP A 247 -14.58 19.29 -17.76
CA ASP A 247 -15.42 20.42 -18.13
C ASP A 247 -14.80 21.76 -17.68
N ASP A 248 -14.27 22.51 -18.66
CA ASP A 248 -13.67 23.83 -18.44
C ASP A 248 -14.65 24.89 -17.91
N ALA A 249 -15.93 24.81 -18.30
CA ALA A 249 -16.94 25.77 -17.85
C ALA A 249 -17.30 25.52 -16.39
N LEU A 250 -17.51 24.25 -16.03
CA LEU A 250 -17.72 23.85 -14.64
C LEU A 250 -16.50 24.19 -13.77
N ARG A 251 -15.28 23.93 -14.25
CA ARG A 251 -14.04 24.30 -13.55
C ARG A 251 -14.01 25.79 -13.22
N ARG A 252 -14.25 26.67 -14.21
CA ARG A 252 -14.27 28.13 -13.98
C ARG A 252 -15.36 28.56 -13.00
N ASN A 253 -16.53 27.90 -13.04
CA ASN A 253 -17.59 28.15 -12.06
C ASN A 253 -17.11 27.78 -10.65
N LYS A 254 -16.39 26.66 -10.49
CA LYS A 254 -15.81 26.23 -9.21
C LYS A 254 -14.68 27.14 -8.73
N GLU A 255 -13.85 27.67 -9.62
CA GLU A 255 -12.85 28.70 -9.28
C GLU A 255 -13.52 29.97 -8.72
N ASN A 256 -14.59 30.44 -9.35
CA ASN A 256 -15.36 31.59 -8.86
C ASN A 256 -16.09 31.32 -7.54
N GLU A 257 -16.62 30.11 -7.36
CA GLU A 257 -17.25 29.68 -6.12
C GLU A 257 -16.23 29.65 -4.97
N LEU A 258 -15.04 29.07 -5.20
CA LEU A 258 -13.94 29.08 -4.24
C LEU A 258 -13.47 30.50 -3.93
N LEU A 259 -13.35 31.38 -4.92
CA LEU A 259 -13.00 32.78 -4.68
C LEU A 259 -14.04 33.48 -3.80
N THR A 260 -15.33 33.26 -4.06
CA THR A 260 -16.42 33.87 -3.27
C THR A 260 -16.41 33.33 -1.84
N LEU A 261 -16.23 32.01 -1.68
CA LEU A 261 -16.29 31.32 -0.40
C LEU A 261 -15.04 31.59 0.47
N THR A 262 -13.86 31.62 -0.13
CA THR A 262 -12.57 31.65 0.57
C THR A 262 -11.86 33.00 0.47
N GLY A 263 -12.28 33.88 -0.44
CA GLY A 263 -11.54 35.11 -0.76
C GLY A 263 -10.19 34.86 -1.45
N LEU A 264 -9.87 33.61 -1.82
CA LEU A 264 -8.61 33.22 -2.43
C LEU A 264 -8.83 32.80 -3.89
N SER A 265 -8.02 33.36 -4.80
CA SER A 265 -8.09 33.03 -6.22
C SER A 265 -7.29 31.75 -6.50
N VAL A 266 -7.97 30.61 -6.42
CA VAL A 266 -7.36 29.29 -6.68
C VAL A 266 -7.54 28.92 -8.15
N ASP A 267 -6.44 28.87 -8.90
CA ASP A 267 -6.44 28.34 -10.26
C ASP A 267 -6.53 26.80 -10.19
N LEU A 268 -7.46 26.17 -10.92
CA LEU A 268 -7.67 24.72 -10.98
C LEU A 268 -7.34 24.14 -12.36
N SER A 269 -6.74 24.93 -13.25
CA SER A 269 -6.65 24.64 -14.68
C SER A 269 -5.88 23.38 -15.05
N ASP A 270 -4.96 22.94 -14.18
CA ASP A 270 -4.15 21.73 -14.35
C ASP A 270 -4.77 20.48 -13.69
N ALA A 271 -6.05 20.52 -13.33
CA ALA A 271 -6.76 19.34 -12.82
C ALA A 271 -6.67 18.17 -13.80
N GLN A 272 -6.35 16.98 -13.28
CA GLN A 272 -6.25 15.77 -14.07
C GLN A 272 -7.08 14.63 -13.48
N ALA A 273 -7.89 14.00 -14.33
CA ALA A 273 -8.57 12.75 -14.02
C ALA A 273 -7.63 11.57 -14.34
N GLN A 274 -6.69 11.29 -13.43
CA GLN A 274 -5.85 10.11 -13.58
C GLN A 274 -6.67 8.83 -13.38
N PHE A 275 -6.36 7.79 -14.15
CA PHE A 275 -6.87 6.44 -13.95
C PHE A 275 -5.69 5.48 -13.94
N THR A 276 -5.70 4.51 -13.03
CA THR A 276 -4.63 3.53 -12.85
C THR A 276 -5.21 2.12 -12.91
N MET A 277 -4.35 1.10 -12.87
CA MET A 277 -4.80 -0.28 -12.88
C MET A 277 -5.45 -0.66 -11.54
N ALA A 278 -6.64 -1.27 -11.60
CA ALA A 278 -7.23 -2.00 -10.48
C ALA A 278 -6.84 -3.48 -10.59
N ASP A 279 -6.64 -4.13 -9.45
CA ASP A 279 -6.55 -5.59 -9.38
C ASP A 279 -7.70 -6.07 -8.53
N LEU A 280 -8.77 -6.51 -9.19
CA LEU A 280 -10.01 -6.88 -8.54
C LEU A 280 -10.70 -7.97 -9.36
N ASN A 281 -11.16 -9.02 -8.69
CA ASN A 281 -11.99 -10.04 -9.31
C ASN A 281 -13.37 -10.09 -8.65
N ILE A 282 -14.40 -9.75 -9.41
CA ILE A 282 -15.79 -9.90 -8.98
C ILE A 282 -16.41 -11.05 -9.75
N ASP A 283 -16.66 -12.16 -9.06
CA ASP A 283 -17.22 -13.37 -9.68
C ASP A 283 -18.71 -13.21 -10.05
N ASN A 284 -19.47 -12.49 -9.21
CA ASN A 284 -20.90 -12.23 -9.42
C ASN A 284 -21.23 -10.75 -9.25
N ILE A 285 -21.26 -10.00 -10.35
CA ILE A 285 -21.54 -8.55 -10.34
C ILE A 285 -22.95 -8.22 -9.84
N ARG A 286 -23.94 -9.09 -10.05
CA ARG A 286 -25.32 -8.83 -9.61
C ARG A 286 -25.43 -8.88 -8.09
N GLU A 287 -24.84 -9.88 -7.48
CA GLU A 287 -24.76 -10.01 -6.02
C GLU A 287 -23.91 -8.91 -5.40
N PHE A 288 -22.79 -8.56 -6.06
CA PHE A 288 -22.00 -7.40 -5.64
C PHE A 288 -22.85 -6.12 -5.58
N VAL A 289 -23.60 -5.82 -6.64
CA VAL A 289 -24.45 -4.62 -6.69
C VAL A 289 -25.58 -4.69 -5.67
N ASP A 290 -26.27 -5.84 -5.53
CA ASP A 290 -27.36 -5.99 -4.56
C ASP A 290 -26.87 -5.71 -3.14
N ASP A 291 -25.69 -6.23 -2.76
CA ASP A 291 -25.09 -5.94 -1.44
C ASP A 291 -24.87 -4.44 -1.23
N ILE A 292 -24.30 -3.74 -2.22
CA ILE A 292 -24.12 -2.28 -2.14
C ILE A 292 -25.47 -1.57 -1.98
N GLU A 293 -26.50 -1.98 -2.73
CA GLU A 293 -27.85 -1.40 -2.63
C GLU A 293 -28.48 -1.61 -1.24
N GLN A 294 -28.29 -2.77 -0.60
CA GLN A 294 -28.78 -2.97 0.77
C GLN A 294 -28.08 -2.05 1.77
N TRP A 295 -26.78 -1.84 1.61
CA TRP A 295 -26.03 -0.90 2.44
C TRP A 295 -26.42 0.55 2.20
N MET A 296 -26.76 0.94 0.96
CA MET A 296 -27.24 2.29 0.67
C MET A 296 -28.55 2.64 1.39
N LYS A 297 -29.45 1.67 1.61
CA LYS A 297 -30.65 1.90 2.44
C LYS A 297 -30.29 2.26 3.88
N ARG A 298 -29.20 1.69 4.40
CA ARG A 298 -28.67 2.02 5.73
C ARG A 298 -28.00 3.39 5.74
N VAL A 299 -27.24 3.74 4.71
CA VAL A 299 -26.67 5.11 4.54
C VAL A 299 -27.80 6.14 4.49
N ALA A 300 -28.86 5.88 3.72
CA ALA A 300 -30.01 6.80 3.66
C ALA A 300 -30.74 6.96 5.01
N SER A 301 -30.58 6.00 5.91
CA SER A 301 -31.19 6.01 7.25
C SER A 301 -30.22 6.45 8.35
N SER A 302 -28.97 6.80 8.03
CA SER A 302 -27.94 7.08 9.04
C SER A 302 -27.93 8.52 9.54
N GLY A 303 -28.85 9.38 9.09
CA GLY A 303 -28.96 10.77 9.51
C GLY A 303 -28.31 11.79 8.57
N SER A 304 -28.00 11.42 7.33
CA SER A 304 -27.68 12.38 6.27
C SER A 304 -28.92 13.04 5.68
N SER A 305 -28.79 14.24 5.13
CA SER A 305 -29.89 14.93 4.44
C SER A 305 -30.28 14.22 3.15
N LEU A 306 -31.47 14.52 2.61
CA LEU A 306 -31.89 14.01 1.29
C LEU A 306 -30.90 14.39 0.18
N ALA A 307 -30.33 15.61 0.24
CA ALA A 307 -29.32 16.06 -0.72
C ALA A 307 -28.01 15.27 -0.57
N GLY A 308 -27.58 14.99 0.67
CA GLY A 308 -26.45 14.11 0.96
C GLY A 308 -26.67 12.70 0.41
N CYS A 309 -27.86 12.13 0.58
CA CYS A 309 -28.23 10.83 0.01
C CYS A 309 -28.19 10.84 -1.53
N GLN A 310 -28.78 11.85 -2.16
CA GLN A 310 -28.76 12.00 -3.63
C GLN A 310 -27.34 12.16 -4.17
N PHE A 311 -26.50 12.88 -3.44
CA PHE A 311 -25.09 13.06 -3.78
C PHE A 311 -24.34 11.72 -3.78
N VAL A 312 -24.47 10.91 -2.74
CA VAL A 312 -23.76 9.61 -2.68
C VAL A 312 -24.38 8.55 -3.60
N GLU A 313 -25.68 8.62 -3.87
CA GLU A 313 -26.31 7.80 -4.91
C GLU A 313 -25.70 8.06 -6.29
N ARG A 314 -25.41 9.32 -6.62
CA ARG A 314 -24.67 9.68 -7.83
C ARG A 314 -23.25 9.11 -7.81
N LEU A 315 -22.50 9.30 -6.72
CA LEU A 315 -21.12 8.76 -6.61
C LEU A 315 -21.07 7.24 -6.72
N LYS A 316 -22.04 6.53 -6.11
CA LYS A 316 -22.19 5.07 -6.26
C LYS A 316 -22.39 4.70 -7.72
N LYS A 317 -23.36 5.33 -8.39
CA LYS A 317 -23.68 5.05 -9.79
C LYS A 317 -22.46 5.22 -10.68
N GLU A 318 -21.74 6.34 -10.55
CA GLU A 318 -20.53 6.59 -11.32
C GLU A 318 -19.42 5.56 -11.03
N ALA A 319 -19.27 5.12 -9.78
CA ALA A 319 -18.30 4.09 -9.43
C ALA A 319 -18.66 2.72 -10.04
N LEU A 320 -19.95 2.34 -10.01
CA LEU A 320 -20.43 1.10 -10.61
C LEU A 320 -20.34 1.13 -12.14
N GLU A 321 -20.58 2.28 -12.78
CA GLU A 321 -20.40 2.44 -14.23
C GLU A 321 -18.94 2.27 -14.66
N GLU A 322 -17.98 2.83 -13.90
CA GLU A 322 -16.55 2.65 -14.18
C GLU A 322 -16.08 1.21 -13.88
N LEU A 323 -16.63 0.58 -12.85
CA LEU A 323 -16.40 -0.84 -12.57
C LEU A 323 -16.91 -1.74 -13.72
N ASP A 324 -18.11 -1.49 -14.23
CA ASP A 324 -18.68 -2.25 -15.35
C ASP A 324 -17.82 -2.14 -16.61
N LYS A 325 -17.38 -0.91 -16.95
CA LYS A 325 -16.41 -0.68 -18.04
C LYS A 325 -15.13 -1.46 -17.80
N PHE A 326 -14.57 -1.39 -16.60
CA PHE A 326 -13.35 -2.12 -16.25
C PHE A 326 -13.51 -3.63 -16.42
N LEU A 327 -14.58 -4.23 -15.90
CA LEU A 327 -14.84 -5.66 -16.02
C LEU A 327 -15.02 -6.06 -17.49
N PHE A 328 -15.74 -5.25 -18.27
CA PHE A 328 -15.91 -5.46 -19.70
C PHE A 328 -14.56 -5.50 -20.45
N TYR A 329 -13.71 -4.49 -20.23
CA TYR A 329 -12.41 -4.39 -20.93
C TYR A 329 -11.36 -5.39 -20.43
N THR A 330 -11.43 -5.81 -19.17
CA THR A 330 -10.45 -6.75 -18.58
C THR A 330 -10.85 -8.22 -18.74
N ALA A 331 -12.13 -8.53 -18.99
CA ALA A 331 -12.61 -9.91 -19.17
C ALA A 331 -11.88 -10.68 -20.28
N GLY A 332 -11.54 -10.02 -21.39
CA GLY A 332 -10.78 -10.62 -22.50
C GLY A 332 -9.31 -10.87 -22.14
N THR A 333 -8.68 -9.89 -21.53
CA THR A 333 -7.27 -9.91 -21.11
C THR A 333 -7.03 -10.96 -20.03
N LYS A 334 -7.95 -11.09 -19.06
CA LYS A 334 -7.88 -12.08 -17.99
C LYS A 334 -7.95 -13.51 -18.52
N LYS A 335 -8.86 -13.81 -19.46
CA LYS A 335 -8.91 -15.12 -20.13
C LYS A 335 -7.60 -15.45 -20.86
N HIS A 336 -6.98 -14.45 -21.47
CA HIS A 336 -5.70 -14.60 -22.14
C HIS A 336 -4.54 -14.89 -21.17
N TYR A 337 -4.42 -14.11 -20.07
CA TYR A 337 -3.38 -14.33 -19.07
C TYR A 337 -3.55 -15.64 -18.30
N VAL A 338 -4.77 -16.04 -17.93
CA VAL A 338 -5.04 -17.34 -17.30
C VAL A 338 -4.65 -18.48 -18.25
N SER A 339 -4.91 -18.35 -19.54
CA SER A 339 -4.45 -19.31 -20.56
C SER A 339 -2.91 -19.38 -20.65
N LEU A 340 -2.22 -18.24 -20.60
CA LEU A 340 -0.76 -18.18 -20.60
C LEU A 340 -0.15 -18.78 -19.32
N LEU A 341 -0.70 -18.46 -18.15
CA LEU A 341 -0.26 -19.01 -16.87
C LEU A 341 -0.42 -20.53 -16.84
N LYS A 342 -1.58 -21.04 -17.29
CA LYS A 342 -1.82 -22.49 -17.38
C LYS A 342 -0.82 -23.19 -18.32
N LYS A 343 -0.54 -22.59 -19.47
CA LYS A 343 0.51 -23.10 -20.38
C LYS A 343 1.91 -23.07 -19.75
N GLY A 344 2.21 -22.04 -18.95
CA GLY A 344 3.45 -21.91 -18.20
C GLY A 344 3.58 -22.98 -17.10
N GLU A 345 2.52 -23.22 -16.34
CA GLU A 345 2.46 -24.29 -15.32
C GLU A 345 2.62 -25.67 -15.96
N ASP A 346 1.88 -25.97 -17.03
CA ASP A 346 1.99 -27.24 -17.75
C ASP A 346 3.43 -27.46 -18.27
N SER A 347 4.08 -26.39 -18.75
CA SER A 347 5.48 -26.41 -19.19
C SER A 347 6.45 -26.66 -18.03
N ALA A 348 6.24 -26.01 -16.88
CA ALA A 348 7.05 -26.18 -15.68
C ALA A 348 6.92 -27.60 -15.09
N TYR A 349 5.70 -28.14 -15.01
CA TYR A 349 5.47 -29.53 -14.60
C TYR A 349 6.16 -30.52 -15.55
N GLY A 350 6.11 -30.27 -16.86
CA GLY A 350 6.83 -31.08 -17.85
C GLY A 350 8.36 -31.04 -17.66
N HIS A 351 8.91 -29.89 -17.27
CA HIS A 351 10.34 -29.77 -16.99
C HIS A 351 10.75 -30.48 -15.70
N VAL A 352 9.96 -30.35 -14.63
CA VAL A 352 10.20 -31.06 -13.35
C VAL A 352 10.11 -32.58 -13.52
N ALA A 353 9.16 -33.07 -14.31
CA ALA A 353 9.04 -34.50 -14.61
C ALA A 353 10.29 -35.03 -15.33
N ARG A 354 10.79 -34.28 -16.32
CA ARG A 354 12.02 -34.62 -17.06
C ARG A 354 13.25 -34.65 -16.14
N LEU A 355 13.45 -33.60 -15.34
CA LEU A 355 14.56 -33.53 -14.39
C LEU A 355 14.50 -34.64 -13.34
N SER A 356 13.30 -35.03 -12.92
CA SER A 356 13.11 -36.15 -11.99
C SER A 356 13.51 -37.49 -12.62
N GLN A 357 13.18 -37.68 -13.90
CA GLN A 357 13.60 -38.86 -14.66
C GLN A 357 15.13 -38.90 -14.85
N GLU A 358 15.73 -37.80 -15.29
CA GLU A 358 17.19 -37.67 -15.42
C GLU A 358 17.90 -37.94 -14.08
N CYS A 359 17.39 -37.40 -12.96
CA CYS A 359 17.90 -37.70 -11.62
C CYS A 359 17.81 -39.20 -11.26
N SER A 360 16.74 -39.87 -11.67
CA SER A 360 16.57 -41.32 -11.42
C SER A 360 17.56 -42.17 -12.24
N GLU A 361 17.86 -41.75 -13.46
CA GLU A 361 18.85 -42.38 -14.35
C GLU A 361 20.25 -42.20 -13.78
N VAL A 362 20.63 -40.96 -13.44
CA VAL A 362 21.93 -40.65 -12.81
C VAL A 362 22.10 -41.41 -11.49
N LYS A 363 21.04 -41.52 -10.68
CA LYS A 363 21.09 -42.30 -9.42
C LYS A 363 21.31 -43.79 -9.69
N SER A 364 20.72 -44.33 -10.75
CA SER A 364 20.89 -45.73 -11.15
C SER A 364 22.31 -45.99 -11.65
N GLU A 365 22.86 -45.09 -12.46
CA GLU A 365 24.26 -45.13 -12.90
C GLU A 365 25.23 -45.03 -11.73
N LEU A 366 24.98 -44.11 -10.79
CA LEU A 366 25.80 -43.96 -9.58
C LEU A 366 25.82 -45.25 -8.75
N MET A 367 24.67 -45.92 -8.60
CA MET A 367 24.57 -47.21 -7.92
C MET A 367 25.33 -48.33 -8.65
N ALA A 368 25.28 -48.36 -9.99
CA ALA A 368 26.03 -49.31 -10.79
C ALA A 368 27.54 -49.08 -10.66
N ASN A 369 27.99 -47.83 -10.77
CA ASN A 369 29.39 -47.45 -10.59
C ASN A 369 29.90 -47.79 -9.18
N LYS A 370 29.08 -47.56 -8.14
CA LYS A 370 29.43 -47.92 -6.77
C LYS A 370 29.68 -49.42 -6.62
N ARG A 371 28.80 -50.27 -7.17
CA ARG A 371 28.98 -51.74 -7.19
C ARG A 371 30.26 -52.14 -7.94
N GLN A 372 30.56 -51.47 -9.04
CA GLN A 372 31.78 -51.72 -9.80
C GLN A 372 33.03 -51.36 -9.00
N VAL A 373 33.03 -50.23 -8.28
CA VAL A 373 34.13 -49.83 -7.38
C VAL A 373 34.31 -50.85 -6.25
N GLU A 374 33.22 -51.31 -5.64
CA GLU A 374 33.26 -52.35 -4.59
C GLU A 374 33.87 -53.66 -5.10
N SER A 375 33.50 -54.08 -6.32
CA SER A 375 34.07 -55.26 -6.98
C SER A 375 35.57 -55.09 -7.27
N LEU A 376 35.97 -53.98 -7.88
CA LEU A 376 37.39 -53.68 -8.17
C LEU A 376 38.23 -53.58 -6.89
N THR A 377 37.66 -53.02 -5.81
CA THR A 377 38.34 -52.94 -4.51
C THR A 377 38.59 -54.33 -3.93
N SER A 378 37.62 -55.25 -4.08
CA SER A 378 37.75 -56.64 -3.65
C SER A 378 38.82 -57.39 -4.47
N GLN A 379 38.82 -57.24 -5.79
CA GLN A 379 39.83 -57.82 -6.67
C GLN A 379 41.24 -57.28 -6.38
N LEU A 380 41.35 -55.99 -6.05
CA LEU A 380 42.62 -55.38 -5.66
C LEU A 380 43.14 -55.94 -4.34
N ALA A 381 42.26 -56.17 -3.35
CA ALA A 381 42.63 -56.81 -2.09
C ALA A 381 43.13 -58.24 -2.31
N GLU A 382 42.43 -59.04 -3.11
CA GLU A 382 42.87 -60.41 -3.47
C GLU A 382 44.23 -60.41 -4.17
N SER A 383 44.42 -59.53 -5.17
CA SER A 383 45.69 -59.40 -5.88
C SER A 383 46.83 -58.95 -4.95
N SER A 384 46.53 -58.10 -3.96
CA SER A 384 47.50 -57.66 -2.96
C SER A 384 47.94 -58.80 -2.05
N ASP A 385 47.00 -59.63 -1.59
CA ASP A 385 47.29 -60.82 -0.78
C ASP A 385 48.10 -61.86 -1.56
N GLU A 386 47.78 -62.08 -2.85
CA GLU A 386 48.58 -62.93 -3.73
C GLU A 386 50.00 -62.41 -3.91
N LEU A 387 50.17 -61.10 -4.12
CA LEU A 387 51.48 -60.46 -4.22
C LEU A 387 52.27 -60.63 -2.91
N LEU A 388 51.62 -60.48 -1.75
CA LEU A 388 52.25 -60.67 -0.45
C LEU A 388 52.73 -62.11 -0.28
N ARG A 389 51.89 -63.11 -0.58
CA ARG A 389 52.27 -64.54 -0.55
C ARG A 389 53.42 -64.84 -1.50
N ALA A 390 53.39 -64.28 -2.72
CA ALA A 390 54.48 -64.44 -3.67
C ALA A 390 55.79 -63.83 -3.15
N LYS A 391 55.74 -62.65 -2.53
CA LYS A 391 56.90 -62.03 -1.85
C LYS A 391 57.42 -62.90 -0.72
N GLU A 392 56.55 -63.44 0.13
CA GLU A 392 56.92 -64.35 1.22
C GLU A 392 57.58 -65.63 0.69
N GLN A 393 57.04 -66.22 -0.38
CA GLN A 393 57.64 -67.39 -1.04
C GLN A 393 59.03 -67.08 -1.61
N VAL A 394 59.18 -65.95 -2.30
CA VAL A 394 60.49 -65.50 -2.81
C VAL A 394 61.46 -65.27 -1.66
N GLN A 395 61.03 -64.62 -0.57
CA GLN A 395 61.86 -64.39 0.62
C GLN A 395 62.26 -65.72 1.29
N ALA A 396 61.34 -66.68 1.42
CA ALA A 396 61.62 -68.02 1.95
C ALA A 396 62.63 -68.79 1.10
N VAL A 397 62.60 -68.62 -0.23
CA VAL A 397 63.62 -69.18 -1.14
C VAL A 397 64.96 -68.49 -0.93
N LEU A 398 64.99 -67.16 -0.78
CA LEU A 398 66.21 -66.38 -0.54
C LEU A 398 66.88 -66.72 0.80
N ASP A 399 66.08 -66.93 1.85
CA ASP A 399 66.54 -67.27 3.20
C ASP A 399 66.81 -68.77 3.40
N SER A 400 66.47 -69.61 2.41
CA SER A 400 66.68 -71.06 2.49
C SER A 400 68.17 -71.42 2.57
N SER A 401 68.52 -72.26 3.54
CA SER A 401 69.86 -72.87 3.66
C SER A 401 70.05 -74.09 2.74
N SER A 402 69.02 -74.50 1.99
CA SER A 402 69.10 -75.62 1.05
C SER A 402 69.92 -75.26 -0.19
N TRP A 403 71.01 -75.98 -0.41
CA TRP A 403 71.86 -75.81 -1.58
C TRP A 403 71.10 -76.03 -2.89
N ARG A 404 70.20 -77.04 -2.97
CA ARG A 404 69.44 -77.34 -4.20
C ARG A 404 68.50 -76.21 -4.63
N LEU A 405 67.88 -75.50 -3.68
CA LEU A 405 66.92 -74.44 -3.98
C LEU A 405 67.61 -73.08 -4.26
N THR A 406 68.73 -72.80 -3.59
CA THR A 406 69.45 -71.52 -3.76
C THR A 406 70.55 -71.57 -4.83
N TRP A 407 70.92 -72.75 -5.33
CA TRP A 407 72.01 -72.91 -6.31
C TRP A 407 71.82 -72.06 -7.59
N PRO A 408 70.65 -72.00 -8.25
CA PRO A 408 70.46 -71.17 -9.44
C PRO A 408 70.67 -69.68 -9.16
N LEU A 409 70.19 -69.19 -8.00
CA LEU A 409 70.30 -67.79 -7.58
C LEU A 409 71.73 -67.42 -7.15
N ARG A 410 72.45 -68.35 -6.50
CA ARG A 410 73.87 -68.17 -6.16
C ARG A 410 74.76 -68.25 -7.40
N PHE A 411 74.37 -69.01 -8.42
CA PHE A 411 75.06 -69.10 -9.70
C PHE A 411 74.94 -67.79 -10.49
N THR A 412 73.74 -67.20 -10.57
CA THR A 412 73.55 -65.88 -11.19
C THR A 412 74.28 -64.78 -10.40
N LYS A 413 74.24 -64.79 -9.06
CA LYS A 413 75.04 -63.86 -8.24
C LYS A 413 76.55 -64.02 -8.48
N LYS A 414 77.06 -65.24 -8.73
CA LYS A 414 78.45 -65.51 -9.12
C LYS A 414 78.80 -65.05 -10.54
N ILE A 415 77.84 -65.04 -11.46
CA ILE A 415 78.02 -64.52 -12.82
C ILE A 415 78.11 -62.98 -12.79
N PHE A 416 77.27 -62.32 -11.98
CA PHE A 416 77.25 -60.85 -11.89
C PHE A 416 78.26 -60.25 -10.90
N ALA A 417 78.67 -60.96 -9.84
CA ALA A 417 79.74 -60.53 -8.93
C ALA A 417 81.17 -60.76 -9.48
N LYS A 418 81.29 -61.24 -10.73
CA LYS A 418 82.53 -61.26 -11.52
C LYS A 418 82.64 -60.08 -12.50
N ARG A 419 81.76 -59.09 -12.36
CA ARG A 419 81.84 -57.77 -12.98
C ARG A 419 81.90 -56.70 -11.89
N ASP A 420 82.97 -56.74 -11.11
CA ASP A 420 83.76 -55.61 -10.61
C ASP A 420 85.12 -56.15 -10.15
#